data_AF-A0A5J9X9J8-F1
#
_entry.id   AF-A0A5J9X9J8-F1
#
_cell.length_a   1.000
_cell.length_b   1.000
_cell.length_c   1.000
_cell.angle_alpha   90.00
_cell.angle_beta   90.00
_cell.angle_gamma   90.00
#
_symmetry.space_group_name_H-M   'P 1'
#
loop_
_entity.id
_entity.type
_entity.pdbx_description
1 polymer ?
#
loop_
_entity_poly.entity_id
_entity_poly.type
_entity_poly.pdbx_seq_one_letter_code
_entity_poly.pdbx_strand_id
1 'polypeptide(L)'
;MYLSISKVKDELLKDEQPVFFFDTCSILDILNSIHLYGLSESYASNMLELIKTNGKSCWLVSSQNVNEEWIDNIDAVLSTMEKEIKKLDRSISSTINVTNLVLNTNYSMPPKFSGLSISSKIKSLSESFLNSCRCIERTNDHTLKAMQRVRKLEAPARKGKLEPKDCEIVECFLELCQELRGAGFNEKIIFVTANKDDFGSYNDLKPPLDTQFSSNQALLINSVDHVLAIARGQA
;
A
#
# COMPACT_ATOMS: atom_id res chain seq x y z
N MET A 1 -15.25 -2.68 10.21
CA MET A 1 -16.62 -2.65 9.65
C MET A 1 -16.51 -2.12 8.23
N TYR A 2 -16.96 -2.87 7.24
CA TYR A 2 -16.93 -2.43 5.84
C TYR A 2 -18.12 -1.50 5.57
N LEU A 3 -17.91 -0.54 4.67
CA LEU A 3 -18.88 0.50 4.33
C LEU A 3 -19.31 0.32 2.88
N SER A 4 -20.58 0.56 2.57
CA SER A 4 -21.00 0.66 1.17
C SER A 4 -20.33 1.85 0.48
N ILE A 5 -20.12 1.77 -0.84
CA ILE A 5 -19.55 2.88 -1.62
C ILE A 5 -20.37 4.15 -1.43
N SER A 6 -21.71 4.05 -1.44
CA SER A 6 -22.58 5.23 -1.20
C SER A 6 -22.28 5.89 0.14
N LYS A 7 -22.10 5.13 1.22
CA LYS A 7 -21.80 5.70 2.53
C LYS A 7 -20.42 6.35 2.56
N VAL A 8 -19.42 5.73 1.94
CA VAL A 8 -18.09 6.33 1.82
C VAL A 8 -18.17 7.63 1.04
N LYS A 9 -18.79 7.63 -0.15
CA LYS A 9 -19.05 8.83 -0.95
C LYS A 9 -19.68 9.96 -0.11
N ASP A 10 -20.76 9.66 0.60
CA ASP A 10 -21.48 10.66 1.42
C ASP A 10 -20.61 11.22 2.56
N GLU A 11 -19.64 10.46 3.07
CA GLU A 11 -18.64 10.96 4.03
C GLU A 11 -17.61 11.86 3.35
N LEU A 12 -17.09 11.45 2.19
CA LEU A 12 -16.07 12.20 1.44
C LEU A 12 -16.58 13.53 0.90
N LEU A 13 -17.88 13.63 0.55
CA LEU A 13 -18.50 14.86 0.06
C LEU A 13 -18.73 15.93 1.15
N LYS A 14 -18.61 15.58 2.44
CA LYS A 14 -18.78 16.55 3.53
C LYS A 14 -17.62 17.53 3.66
N ASP A 15 -16.44 17.08 3.25
CA ASP A 15 -15.20 17.85 3.24
C ASP A 15 -14.35 17.35 2.08
N GLU A 16 -14.44 18.05 0.94
CA GLU A 16 -13.73 17.66 -0.27
C GLU A 16 -12.22 17.84 -0.07
N GLN A 17 -11.51 16.71 0.06
CA GLN A 17 -10.06 16.62 0.20
C GLN A 17 -9.55 15.54 -0.75
N PRO A 18 -8.27 15.57 -1.16
CA PRO A 18 -7.68 14.50 -1.95
C PRO A 18 -7.95 13.10 -1.38
N VAL A 19 -8.44 12.19 -2.23
CA VAL A 19 -8.78 10.81 -1.88
C VAL A 19 -7.65 9.89 -2.33
N PHE A 20 -7.08 9.15 -1.39
CA PHE A 20 -6.06 8.14 -1.65
C PHE A 20 -6.63 6.75 -1.38
N PHE A 21 -6.77 5.97 -2.45
CA PHE A 21 -7.22 4.59 -2.41
C PHE A 21 -6.01 3.65 -2.39
N PHE A 22 -5.80 2.96 -1.29
CA PHE A 22 -4.66 2.07 -1.09
C PHE A 22 -5.00 0.62 -1.41
N ASP A 23 -4.14 -0.02 -2.21
CA ASP A 23 -4.11 -1.46 -2.39
C ASP A 23 -3.29 -2.18 -1.31
N THR A 24 -3.33 -3.51 -1.32
CA THR A 24 -2.57 -4.32 -0.37
C THR A 24 -1.07 -4.20 -0.56
N CYS A 25 -0.60 -4.11 -1.81
CA CYS A 25 0.83 -3.99 -2.10
C CYS A 25 1.42 -2.75 -1.43
N SER A 26 0.73 -1.61 -1.45
CA SER A 26 1.17 -0.38 -0.76
C SER A 26 1.18 -0.54 0.75
N ILE A 27 0.19 -1.22 1.33
CA ILE A 27 0.14 -1.39 2.79
C ILE A 27 1.23 -2.37 3.26
N LEU A 28 1.46 -3.44 2.49
CA LEU A 28 2.49 -4.44 2.80
C LEU A 28 3.90 -4.02 2.36
N ASP A 29 4.07 -2.98 1.54
CA ASP A 29 5.40 -2.53 1.12
C ASP A 29 6.25 -2.04 2.30
N ILE A 30 5.61 -1.58 3.40
CA ILE A 30 6.33 -1.28 4.65
C ILE A 30 7.05 -2.51 5.23
N LEU A 31 6.51 -3.70 4.97
CA LEU A 31 7.07 -4.95 5.41
C LEU A 31 8.04 -5.53 4.36
N ASN A 32 7.79 -5.30 3.07
CA ASN A 32 8.66 -5.76 1.99
C ASN A 32 9.93 -4.91 1.82
N SER A 33 9.88 -3.61 2.14
CA SER A 33 11.03 -2.69 2.13
C SER A 33 12.16 -3.15 3.07
N ILE A 34 11.83 -3.87 4.14
CA ILE A 34 12.82 -4.49 5.05
C ILE A 34 13.61 -5.60 4.34
N HIS A 35 12.96 -6.32 3.42
CA HIS A 35 13.56 -7.47 2.73
C HIS A 35 14.46 -7.09 1.56
N LEU A 36 14.19 -5.95 0.89
CA LEU A 36 14.76 -5.69 -0.44
C LEU A 36 15.83 -4.58 -0.48
N TYR A 37 15.62 -3.46 0.21
CA TYR A 37 16.49 -2.28 0.06
C TYR A 37 16.80 -1.54 1.37
N GLY A 38 16.29 -2.05 2.50
CA GLY A 38 16.31 -1.37 3.80
C GLY A 38 15.03 -0.56 4.03
N LEU A 39 14.60 -0.46 5.29
CA LEU A 39 13.52 0.44 5.68
C LEU A 39 13.89 1.86 5.27
N SER A 40 13.16 2.43 4.31
CA SER A 40 13.23 3.88 4.13
C SER A 40 12.63 4.51 5.39
N GLU A 41 13.44 5.27 6.12
CA GLU A 41 12.97 6.08 7.26
C GLU A 41 11.75 6.92 6.85
N SER A 42 11.76 7.44 5.61
CA SER A 42 10.66 8.22 5.04
C SER A 42 9.35 7.44 4.99
N TYR A 43 9.37 6.14 4.73
CA TYR A 43 8.14 5.37 4.55
C TYR A 43 7.35 5.25 5.86
N ALA A 44 8.02 4.82 6.93
CA ALA A 44 7.38 4.65 8.22
C ALA A 44 6.91 5.99 8.81
N SER A 45 7.71 7.06 8.66
CA SER A 45 7.30 8.40 9.09
C SER A 45 6.11 8.90 8.27
N ASN A 46 6.11 8.67 6.96
CA ASN A 46 5.06 9.18 6.08
C ASN A 46 3.74 8.44 6.28
N MET A 47 3.77 7.13 6.52
CA MET A 47 2.57 6.35 6.92
C MET A 47 1.98 6.87 8.23
N LEU A 48 2.82 7.11 9.24
CA LEU A 48 2.38 7.69 10.52
C LEU A 48 1.76 9.07 10.35
N GLU A 49 2.28 9.87 9.43
CA GLU A 49 1.75 11.19 9.15
C GLU A 49 0.43 11.14 8.38
N LEU A 50 0.31 10.28 7.37
CA LEU A 50 -0.94 10.07 6.64
C LEU A 50 -2.09 9.68 7.56
N ILE A 51 -1.82 8.82 8.56
CA ILE A 51 -2.82 8.49 9.59
C ILE A 51 -3.30 9.75 10.34
N LYS A 52 -2.39 10.69 10.63
CA LYS A 52 -2.71 11.92 11.37
C LYS A 52 -3.45 12.96 10.52
N THR A 53 -3.22 12.97 9.20
CA THR A 53 -3.84 13.90 8.23
C THR A 53 -5.16 13.39 7.65
N ASN A 54 -5.44 12.09 7.81
CA ASN A 54 -6.70 11.49 7.39
C ASN A 54 -7.93 12.18 8.02
N GLY A 55 -8.88 12.58 7.18
CA GLY A 55 -10.06 13.37 7.56
C GLY A 55 -9.77 14.82 7.93
N LYS A 56 -8.57 15.34 7.61
CA LYS A 56 -8.20 16.75 7.81
C LYS A 56 -7.68 17.42 6.55
N SER A 57 -6.77 16.75 5.83
CA SER A 57 -6.21 17.26 4.57
C SER A 57 -6.17 16.21 3.46
N CYS A 58 -6.68 15.01 3.76
CA CYS A 58 -6.84 13.92 2.80
C CYS A 58 -7.81 12.88 3.35
N TRP A 59 -8.30 12.02 2.46
CA TRP A 59 -9.06 10.83 2.83
C TRP A 59 -8.27 9.57 2.47
N LEU A 60 -8.13 8.68 3.45
CA LEU A 60 -7.58 7.35 3.23
C LEU A 60 -8.72 6.35 3.02
N VAL A 61 -8.71 5.69 1.87
CA VAL A 61 -9.72 4.71 1.46
C VAL A 61 -9.03 3.41 1.08
N SER A 62 -9.70 2.29 1.33
CA SER A 62 -9.26 0.98 0.87
C SER A 62 -10.49 0.09 0.66
N SER A 63 -10.31 -1.20 0.42
CA SER A 63 -11.41 -2.15 0.24
C SER A 63 -11.33 -3.33 1.18
N GLN A 64 -12.43 -4.05 1.29
CA GLN A 64 -12.52 -5.32 2.01
C GLN A 64 -11.47 -6.32 1.51
N ASN A 65 -11.25 -6.41 0.20
CA ASN A 65 -10.22 -7.26 -0.39
C ASN A 65 -8.84 -7.01 0.21
N VAL A 66 -8.48 -5.74 0.37
CA VAL A 66 -7.18 -5.36 0.93
C VAL A 66 -7.04 -5.80 2.39
N ASN A 67 -8.12 -5.72 3.16
CA ASN A 67 -8.13 -6.20 4.53
C ASN A 67 -7.98 -7.72 4.60
N GLU A 68 -8.74 -8.46 3.79
CA GLU A 68 -8.65 -9.92 3.68
C GLU A 68 -7.23 -10.35 3.27
N GLU A 69 -6.64 -9.70 2.26
CA GLU A 69 -5.28 -10.00 1.84
C GLU A 69 -4.22 -9.65 2.87
N TRP A 70 -4.38 -8.54 3.61
CA TRP A 70 -3.46 -8.22 4.69
C TRP A 70 -3.49 -9.31 5.76
N ILE A 71 -4.68 -9.78 6.18
CA ILE A 71 -4.84 -10.87 7.15
C ILE A 71 -4.18 -12.16 6.65
N ASP A 72 -4.40 -12.52 5.38
CA ASP A 72 -3.86 -13.74 4.78
C ASP A 72 -2.33 -13.73 4.73
N ASN A 73 -1.70 -12.55 4.54
CA ASN A 73 -0.27 -12.45 4.24
C ASN A 73 0.60 -11.99 5.42
N ILE A 74 0.04 -11.29 6.40
CA ILE A 74 0.82 -10.58 7.43
C ILE A 74 1.79 -11.49 8.19
N ASP A 75 1.36 -12.68 8.60
CA ASP A 75 2.20 -13.58 9.41
C ASP A 75 3.35 -14.19 8.58
N ALA A 76 3.11 -14.50 7.30
CA ALA A 76 4.16 -14.99 6.39
C ALA A 76 5.22 -13.90 6.13
N VAL A 77 4.76 -12.66 5.95
CA VAL A 77 5.62 -11.51 5.74
C VAL A 77 6.46 -11.21 7.00
N LEU A 78 5.87 -11.27 8.20
CA LEU A 78 6.59 -11.12 9.47
C LEU A 78 7.61 -12.23 9.70
N SER A 79 7.26 -13.49 9.38
CA SER A 79 8.20 -14.60 9.47
C SER A 79 9.44 -14.38 8.59
N THR A 80 9.23 -13.87 7.39
CA THR A 80 10.33 -13.51 6.47
C THR A 80 11.19 -12.41 7.07
N MET A 81 10.57 -11.39 7.66
CA MET A 81 11.27 -10.24 8.28
C MET A 81 12.17 -10.69 9.42
N GLU A 82 11.66 -11.55 10.30
CA GLU A 82 12.44 -12.09 11.41
C GLU A 82 13.62 -12.95 10.95
N LYS A 83 13.48 -13.67 9.83
CA LYS A 83 14.59 -14.43 9.23
C LYS A 83 15.68 -13.48 8.71
N GLU A 84 15.31 -12.40 8.02
CA GLU A 84 16.27 -11.42 7.52
C GLU A 84 16.97 -10.66 8.65
N ILE A 85 16.25 -10.25 9.70
CA ILE A 85 16.85 -9.64 10.90
C ILE A 85 17.88 -10.57 11.54
N LYS A 86 17.56 -11.87 11.67
CA LYS A 86 18.51 -12.87 12.20
C LYS A 86 19.73 -13.06 11.29
N LYS A 87 19.57 -12.97 9.96
CA LYS A 87 20.69 -13.01 9.01
C LYS A 87 21.57 -11.77 9.15
N LEU A 88 20.99 -10.59 9.33
CA LEU A 88 21.71 -9.34 9.60
C LEU A 88 22.55 -9.46 10.88
N ASP A 89 21.94 -9.91 11.99
CA ASP A 89 22.66 -10.11 13.26
C ASP A 89 23.85 -11.05 13.12
N ARG A 90 23.71 -12.15 12.35
CA ARG A 90 24.80 -13.10 12.07
C ARG A 90 25.90 -12.46 11.23
N SER A 91 25.51 -11.70 10.20
CA SER A 91 26.45 -11.05 9.28
C SER A 91 27.29 -9.99 10.01
N ILE A 92 26.66 -9.20 10.88
CA ILE A 92 27.33 -8.22 11.74
C ILE A 92 28.29 -8.91 12.70
N SER A 93 27.81 -9.95 13.40
CA SER A 93 28.64 -10.72 14.34
C SER A 93 29.87 -11.31 13.65
N SER A 94 29.69 -11.91 12.47
CA SER A 94 30.77 -12.48 11.67
C SER A 94 31.78 -11.41 11.23
N THR A 95 31.29 -10.26 10.76
CA THR A 95 32.15 -9.15 10.29
C THR A 95 33.01 -8.63 11.42
N ILE A 96 32.43 -8.38 12.61
CA ILE A 96 33.19 -7.88 13.77
C ILE A 96 34.20 -8.92 14.24
N ASN A 97 33.85 -10.21 14.28
CA ASN A 97 34.78 -11.28 14.66
C ASN A 97 36.00 -11.32 13.73
N VAL A 98 35.77 -11.26 12.42
CA VAL A 98 36.87 -11.23 11.43
C VAL A 98 37.70 -9.96 11.58
N THR A 99 37.07 -8.79 11.72
CA THR A 99 37.77 -7.51 11.93
C THR A 99 38.66 -7.55 13.17
N ASN A 100 38.14 -8.04 14.29
CA ASN A 100 38.91 -8.17 15.55
C ASN A 100 40.12 -9.10 15.38
N LEU A 101 39.94 -10.21 14.67
CA LEU A 101 41.03 -11.14 14.38
C LEU A 101 42.10 -10.52 13.47
N VAL A 102 41.70 -9.89 12.36
CA VAL A 102 42.60 -9.38 11.31
C VAL A 102 43.34 -8.13 11.77
N LEU A 103 42.66 -7.22 12.48
CA LEU A 103 43.25 -5.95 12.94
C LEU A 103 43.87 -6.04 14.34
N ASN A 104 43.77 -7.19 15.02
CA ASN A 104 44.15 -7.35 16.42
C ASN A 104 43.46 -6.29 17.32
N THR A 105 42.16 -6.09 17.08
CA THR A 105 41.31 -5.14 17.80
C THR A 105 40.28 -5.89 18.65
N ASN A 106 39.60 -5.16 19.55
CA ASN A 106 38.52 -5.70 20.39
C ASN A 106 37.26 -4.82 20.30
N TYR A 107 36.73 -4.62 19.10
CA TYR A 107 35.44 -3.96 18.92
C TYR A 107 34.33 -4.77 19.61
N SER A 108 33.47 -4.08 20.35
CA SER A 108 32.31 -4.67 21.02
C SER A 108 31.24 -5.09 20.02
N MET A 109 30.53 -6.17 20.32
CA MET A 109 29.34 -6.55 19.55
C MET A 109 28.21 -5.53 19.76
N PRO A 110 27.55 -5.07 18.70
CA PRO A 110 26.37 -4.23 18.82
C PRO A 110 25.20 -5.05 19.37
N PRO A 111 24.16 -4.38 19.89
CA PRO A 111 22.91 -5.01 20.25
C PRO A 111 22.32 -5.78 19.05
N LYS A 112 21.72 -6.94 19.32
CA LYS A 112 21.02 -7.72 18.29
C LYS A 112 19.71 -7.05 17.92
N PHE A 113 19.50 -6.83 16.62
CA PHE A 113 18.25 -6.30 16.09
C PHE A 113 17.09 -7.26 16.34
N SER A 114 17.34 -8.56 16.40
CA SER A 114 16.31 -9.56 16.75
C SER A 114 15.70 -9.33 18.13
N GLY A 115 16.39 -8.64 19.04
CA GLY A 115 15.88 -8.30 20.37
C GLY A 115 14.98 -7.07 20.41
N LEU A 116 14.92 -6.27 19.34
CA LEU A 116 14.21 -4.99 19.32
C LEU A 116 12.72 -5.10 18.99
N SER A 117 12.22 -6.30 18.73
CA SER A 117 10.79 -6.57 18.43
C SER A 117 10.19 -5.68 17.33
N ILE A 118 11.01 -5.25 16.38
CA ILE A 118 10.62 -4.33 15.30
C ILE A 118 9.50 -4.90 14.42
N SER A 119 9.43 -6.23 14.26
CA SER A 119 8.35 -6.93 13.56
C SER A 119 6.98 -6.60 14.15
N SER A 120 6.86 -6.65 15.48
CA SER A 120 5.61 -6.30 16.19
C SER A 120 5.19 -4.84 15.93
N LYS A 121 6.14 -3.91 15.92
CA LYS A 121 5.85 -2.48 15.73
C LYS A 121 5.42 -2.18 14.31
N ILE A 122 6.00 -2.84 13.32
CA ILE A 122 5.62 -2.68 11.92
C ILE A 122 4.25 -3.33 11.66
N LYS A 123 3.96 -4.49 12.26
CA LYS A 123 2.61 -5.08 12.25
C LYS A 123 1.60 -4.05 12.75
N SER A 124 1.80 -3.52 13.95
CA SER A 124 0.90 -2.53 14.55
C SER A 124 0.76 -1.25 13.71
N LEU A 125 1.83 -0.80 13.05
CA LEU A 125 1.76 0.36 12.16
C LEU A 125 0.90 0.07 10.92
N SER A 126 1.13 -1.07 10.25
CA SER A 126 0.34 -1.47 9.07
C SER A 126 -1.14 -1.68 9.43
N GLU A 127 -1.41 -2.27 10.59
CA GLU A 127 -2.77 -2.47 11.11
C GLU A 127 -3.44 -1.13 11.47
N SER A 128 -2.71 -0.22 12.12
CA SER A 128 -3.22 1.11 12.45
C SER A 128 -3.54 1.93 11.20
N PHE A 129 -2.71 1.82 10.16
CA PHE A 129 -2.94 2.46 8.87
C PHE A 129 -4.21 1.92 8.22
N LEU A 130 -4.34 0.60 8.11
CA LEU A 130 -5.51 -0.05 7.53
C LEU A 130 -6.79 0.27 8.31
N ASN A 131 -6.73 0.29 9.65
CA ASN A 131 -7.87 0.66 10.51
C ASN A 131 -8.26 2.14 10.39
N SER A 132 -7.35 3.01 9.95
CA SER A 132 -7.68 4.41 9.68
C SER A 132 -8.43 4.61 8.36
N CYS A 133 -8.28 3.69 7.41
CA CYS A 133 -8.90 3.77 6.09
C CYS A 133 -10.43 3.60 6.18
N ARG A 134 -11.15 4.29 5.30
CA ARG A 134 -12.55 3.95 4.99
C ARG A 134 -12.54 2.73 4.09
N CYS A 135 -12.83 1.56 4.65
CA CYS A 135 -12.80 0.30 3.91
C CYS A 135 -14.15 0.03 3.23
N ILE A 136 -14.16 0.02 1.90
CA ILE A 136 -15.32 -0.26 1.07
C ILE A 136 -15.62 -1.77 1.05
N GLU A 137 -16.89 -2.13 1.23
CA GLU A 137 -17.37 -3.50 1.11
C GLU A 137 -17.26 -4.02 -0.34
N ARG A 138 -16.80 -5.27 -0.49
CA ARG A 138 -16.79 -5.93 -1.80
C ARG A 138 -18.22 -6.31 -2.19
N THR A 139 -18.63 -5.95 -3.40
CA THR A 139 -19.91 -6.36 -3.97
C THR A 139 -19.74 -7.50 -4.99
N ASN A 140 -20.83 -8.20 -5.30
CA ASN A 140 -20.81 -9.22 -6.37
C ASN A 140 -20.50 -8.61 -7.76
N ASP A 141 -20.83 -7.33 -7.97
CA ASP A 141 -20.54 -6.66 -9.24
C ASP A 141 -19.03 -6.43 -9.41
N HIS A 142 -18.32 -6.06 -8.35
CA HIS A 142 -16.86 -5.99 -8.36
C HIS A 142 -16.25 -7.34 -8.79
N THR A 143 -16.69 -8.44 -8.18
CA THR A 143 -16.23 -9.80 -8.54
C THR A 143 -16.54 -10.16 -9.99
N LEU A 144 -17.75 -9.85 -10.46
CA LEU A 144 -18.15 -10.16 -11.83
C LEU A 144 -17.32 -9.38 -12.86
N LYS A 145 -17.13 -8.07 -12.67
CA LYS A 145 -16.29 -7.23 -13.54
C LYS A 145 -14.82 -7.63 -13.48
N ALA A 146 -14.30 -7.95 -12.29
CA ALA A 146 -12.93 -8.43 -12.12
C ALA A 146 -12.70 -9.72 -12.91
N MET A 147 -13.63 -10.67 -12.85
CA MET A 147 -13.53 -11.90 -13.64
C MET A 147 -13.64 -11.66 -15.15
N GLN A 148 -14.34 -10.62 -15.59
CA GLN A 148 -14.33 -10.22 -17.00
C GLN A 148 -12.97 -9.67 -17.41
N ARG A 149 -12.35 -8.83 -16.58
CA ARG A 149 -10.99 -8.30 -16.77
C ARG A 149 -9.96 -9.44 -16.88
N VAL A 150 -10.05 -10.44 -16.00
CA VAL A 150 -9.25 -11.68 -16.05
C VAL A 150 -9.42 -12.41 -17.39
N ARG A 151 -10.66 -12.63 -17.82
CA ARG A 151 -10.96 -13.34 -19.08
C ARG A 151 -10.44 -12.60 -20.31
N LYS A 152 -10.45 -11.27 -20.28
CA LYS A 152 -9.95 -10.40 -21.36
C LYS A 152 -8.44 -10.14 -21.28
N LEU A 153 -7.77 -10.57 -20.21
CA LEU A 153 -6.36 -10.29 -19.94
C LEU A 153 -6.07 -8.77 -19.88
N GLU A 154 -7.00 -8.03 -19.28
CA GLU A 154 -6.90 -6.59 -19.07
C GLU A 154 -6.22 -6.29 -17.73
N ALA A 155 -5.33 -5.28 -17.69
CA ALA A 155 -4.55 -4.96 -16.48
C ALA A 155 -5.45 -4.70 -15.26
N PRO A 156 -5.13 -5.22 -14.05
CA PRO A 156 -3.83 -5.81 -13.70
C PRO A 156 -3.63 -7.28 -14.14
N ALA A 157 -4.66 -7.94 -14.67
CA ALA A 157 -4.51 -9.27 -15.27
C ALA A 157 -3.75 -9.21 -16.61
N ARG A 158 -3.01 -10.28 -16.92
CA ARG A 158 -2.33 -10.48 -18.19
C ARG A 158 -2.11 -11.96 -18.48
N LYS A 159 -1.66 -12.27 -19.70
CA LYS A 159 -1.31 -13.64 -20.07
C LYS A 159 -0.26 -14.20 -19.10
N GLY A 160 -0.59 -15.29 -18.41
CA GLY A 160 0.29 -15.97 -17.45
C GLY A 160 0.24 -15.42 -16.02
N LYS A 161 -0.45 -14.30 -15.77
CA LYS A 161 -0.62 -13.71 -14.44
C LYS A 161 -2.02 -13.12 -14.31
N LEU A 162 -2.94 -13.85 -13.69
CA LEU A 162 -4.37 -13.52 -13.74
C LEU A 162 -4.82 -12.52 -12.67
N GLU A 163 -4.12 -12.37 -11.55
CA GLU A 163 -4.41 -11.39 -10.48
C GLU A 163 -5.90 -11.06 -10.22
N PRO A 164 -6.78 -12.05 -9.95
CA PRO A 164 -8.21 -11.78 -9.80
C PRO A 164 -8.54 -10.86 -8.62
N LYS A 165 -7.77 -10.92 -7.52
CA LYS A 165 -7.98 -10.07 -6.36
C LYS A 165 -7.59 -8.61 -6.63
N ASP A 166 -6.48 -8.36 -7.32
CA ASP A 166 -6.10 -7.01 -7.77
C ASP A 166 -7.12 -6.45 -8.77
N CYS A 167 -7.67 -7.29 -9.64
CA CYS A 167 -8.76 -6.89 -10.51
C CYS A 167 -9.99 -6.42 -9.69
N GLU A 168 -10.37 -7.12 -8.63
CA GLU A 168 -11.48 -6.70 -7.75
C GLU A 168 -11.19 -5.36 -7.04
N ILE A 169 -9.94 -5.15 -6.60
CA ILE A 169 -9.51 -3.88 -5.99
C ILE A 169 -9.66 -2.72 -6.99
N VAL A 170 -9.26 -2.93 -8.25
CA VAL A 170 -9.43 -1.94 -9.32
C VAL A 170 -10.90 -1.65 -9.61
N GLU A 171 -11.74 -2.67 -9.73
CA GLU A 171 -13.17 -2.44 -10.02
C GLU A 171 -13.85 -1.67 -8.89
N CYS A 172 -13.51 -1.98 -7.64
CA CYS A 172 -13.98 -1.22 -6.47
C CYS A 172 -13.52 0.25 -6.52
N PHE A 173 -12.27 0.49 -6.92
CA PHE A 173 -11.74 1.85 -7.08
C PHE A 173 -12.44 2.62 -8.21
N LEU A 174 -12.65 1.99 -9.36
CA LEU A 174 -13.31 2.61 -10.50
C LEU A 174 -14.77 2.96 -10.19
N GLU A 175 -15.50 2.10 -9.46
CA GLU A 175 -16.86 2.40 -9.00
C GLU A 175 -16.88 3.60 -8.05
N LEU A 176 -15.95 3.66 -7.08
CA LEU A 176 -15.82 4.82 -6.20
C LEU A 176 -15.56 6.10 -7.00
N CYS A 177 -14.70 6.05 -8.01
CA CYS A 177 -14.41 7.22 -8.85
C CYS A 177 -15.66 7.70 -9.59
N GLN A 178 -16.41 6.78 -10.20
CA GLN A 178 -17.65 7.09 -10.92
C GLN A 178 -18.69 7.71 -10.00
N GLU A 179 -18.87 7.15 -8.80
CA GLU A 179 -19.79 7.65 -7.79
C GLU A 179 -19.41 9.05 -7.28
N LEU A 180 -18.12 9.30 -7.03
CA LEU A 180 -17.63 10.62 -6.61
C LEU A 180 -17.78 11.66 -7.73
N ARG A 181 -17.33 11.36 -8.96
CA ARG A 181 -17.44 12.29 -10.10
C ARG A 181 -18.89 12.55 -10.48
N GLY A 182 -19.74 11.53 -10.44
CA GLY A 182 -21.18 11.66 -10.68
C GLY A 182 -21.89 12.54 -9.64
N ALA A 183 -21.34 12.64 -8.43
CA ALA A 183 -21.82 13.53 -7.38
C ALA A 183 -21.17 14.94 -7.38
N GLY A 184 -20.31 15.24 -8.36
CA GLY A 184 -19.69 16.55 -8.52
C GLY A 184 -18.41 16.77 -7.71
N PHE A 185 -17.82 15.72 -7.14
CA PHE A 185 -16.54 15.79 -6.42
C PHE A 185 -15.41 16.22 -7.37
N ASN A 186 -14.69 17.30 -7.05
CA ASN A 186 -13.68 17.87 -7.96
C ASN A 186 -12.22 17.66 -7.50
N GLU A 187 -12.01 17.18 -6.28
CA GLU A 187 -10.67 16.94 -5.75
C GLU A 187 -9.96 15.73 -6.39
N LYS A 188 -8.65 15.64 -6.14
CA LYS A 188 -7.80 14.55 -6.67
C LYS A 188 -8.29 13.19 -6.14
N ILE A 189 -8.47 12.20 -7.03
CA ILE A 189 -8.73 10.80 -6.69
C ILE A 189 -7.54 9.98 -7.17
N ILE A 190 -6.88 9.26 -6.25
CA ILE A 190 -5.57 8.67 -6.50
C ILE A 190 -5.59 7.21 -6.07
N PHE A 191 -5.27 6.31 -7.00
CA PHE A 191 -4.94 4.93 -6.69
C PHE A 191 -3.47 4.84 -6.27
N VAL A 192 -3.20 4.23 -5.12
CA VAL A 192 -1.86 4.08 -4.56
C VAL A 192 -1.47 2.60 -4.62
N THR A 193 -0.40 2.29 -5.35
CA THR A 193 0.15 0.92 -5.48
C THR A 193 1.67 0.88 -5.62
N ALA A 194 2.34 0.05 -4.83
CA ALA A 194 3.75 -0.30 -5.06
C ALA A 194 3.95 -1.20 -6.30
N ASN A 195 2.89 -1.82 -6.83
CA ASN A 195 2.95 -2.80 -7.92
C ASN A 195 2.95 -2.13 -9.30
N LYS A 196 4.13 -1.62 -9.71
CA LYS A 196 4.31 -1.03 -11.05
C LYS A 196 4.17 -2.06 -12.18
N ASP A 197 4.46 -3.32 -11.89
CA ASP A 197 4.51 -4.38 -12.90
C ASP A 197 3.14 -4.77 -13.42
N ASP A 198 2.06 -4.55 -12.66
CA ASP A 198 0.72 -4.89 -13.11
C ASP A 198 -0.13 -3.64 -13.42
N PHE A 199 0.17 -2.50 -12.80
CA PHE A 199 -0.62 -1.28 -12.95
C PHE A 199 0.02 -0.21 -13.85
N GLY A 200 1.36 -0.21 -13.96
CA GLY A 200 2.14 0.84 -14.61
C GLY A 200 2.71 1.84 -13.61
N SER A 201 3.19 2.98 -14.12
CA SER A 201 3.79 4.05 -13.32
C SER A 201 2.96 5.34 -13.41
N TYR A 202 3.28 6.32 -12.56
CA TYR A 202 2.73 7.67 -12.68
C TYR A 202 2.90 8.20 -14.12
N ASN A 203 1.79 8.62 -14.73
CA ASN A 203 1.68 9.04 -16.15
C ASN A 203 1.91 7.96 -17.21
N ASP A 204 2.08 6.69 -16.84
CA ASP A 204 2.29 5.57 -17.76
C ASP A 204 1.53 4.32 -17.25
N LEU A 205 0.21 4.43 -17.24
CA LEU A 205 -0.67 3.33 -16.83
C LEU A 205 -0.76 2.26 -17.91
N LYS A 206 -0.91 1.01 -17.49
CA LYS A 206 -1.13 -0.09 -18.44
C LYS A 206 -2.55 -0.08 -19.01
N PRO A 207 -2.73 -0.28 -20.32
CA PRO A 207 -4.07 -0.39 -20.88
C PRO A 207 -4.88 -1.57 -20.27
N PRO A 208 -6.19 -1.41 -20.05
CA PRO A 208 -7.00 -0.22 -20.34
C PRO A 208 -7.07 0.81 -19.18
N LEU A 209 -6.26 0.66 -18.13
CA LEU A 209 -6.31 1.53 -16.94
C LEU A 209 -6.02 3.00 -17.29
N ASP A 210 -5.20 3.27 -18.29
CA ASP A 210 -4.93 4.60 -18.82
C ASP A 210 -6.22 5.36 -19.18
N THR A 211 -7.08 4.75 -20.00
CA THR A 211 -8.36 5.34 -20.43
C THR A 211 -9.38 5.35 -19.31
N GLN A 212 -9.42 4.30 -18.48
CA GLN A 212 -10.34 4.19 -17.34
C GLN A 212 -10.03 5.23 -16.26
N PHE A 213 -8.76 5.50 -15.97
CA PHE A 213 -8.36 6.52 -15.00
C PHE A 213 -8.57 7.92 -15.57
N SER A 214 -8.20 8.14 -16.84
CA SER A 214 -8.38 9.43 -17.51
C SER A 214 -9.86 9.85 -17.56
N SER A 215 -10.75 8.93 -17.92
CA SER A 215 -12.20 9.17 -17.97
C SER A 215 -12.82 9.49 -16.60
N ASN A 216 -12.17 9.09 -15.51
CA ASN A 216 -12.57 9.38 -14.15
C ASN A 216 -11.76 10.52 -13.49
N GLN A 217 -10.86 11.18 -14.24
CA GLN A 217 -9.91 12.17 -13.71
C GLN A 217 -9.16 11.62 -12.47
N ALA A 218 -8.77 10.35 -12.53
CA ALA A 218 -8.04 9.65 -11.49
C ALA A 218 -6.56 9.54 -11.85
N LEU A 219 -5.70 9.41 -10.84
CA LEU A 219 -4.26 9.27 -10.99
C LEU A 219 -3.75 7.98 -10.33
N LEU A 220 -2.56 7.53 -10.76
CA LEU A 220 -1.84 6.41 -10.16
C LEU A 220 -0.57 6.91 -9.50
N ILE A 221 -0.35 6.64 -8.21
CA ILE A 221 0.89 6.98 -7.52
C ILE A 221 1.52 5.73 -6.92
N ASN A 222 2.84 5.58 -7.12
CA ASN A 222 3.58 4.40 -6.65
C ASN A 222 4.49 4.66 -5.45
N SER A 223 4.34 5.79 -4.76
CA SER A 223 5.17 6.15 -3.61
C SER A 223 4.36 6.91 -2.56
N VAL A 224 4.48 6.45 -1.32
CA VAL A 224 3.87 7.11 -0.14
C VAL A 224 4.44 8.52 0.06
N ASP A 225 5.69 8.78 -0.33
CA ASP A 225 6.31 10.11 -0.21
C ASP A 225 5.58 11.14 -1.09
N HIS A 226 5.20 10.73 -2.31
CA HIS A 226 4.44 11.58 -3.22
C HIS A 226 2.99 11.78 -2.72
N VAL A 227 2.38 10.72 -2.17
CA VAL A 227 1.05 10.81 -1.53
C VAL A 227 1.05 11.84 -0.41
N LEU A 228 2.04 11.81 0.48
CA LEU A 228 2.15 12.76 1.58
C LEU A 228 2.40 14.20 1.09
N ALA A 229 3.23 14.39 0.06
CA ALA A 229 3.44 15.70 -0.54
C ALA A 229 2.12 16.31 -1.05
N ILE A 230 1.27 15.51 -1.71
CA ILE A 230 -0.06 15.96 -2.14
C ILE A 230 -0.96 16.26 -0.94
N ALA A 231 -0.98 15.39 0.08
CA ALA A 231 -1.78 15.58 1.28
C ALA A 231 -1.42 16.86 2.07
N ARG A 232 -0.20 17.38 1.88
CA ARG A 232 0.28 18.64 2.46
C ARG A 232 0.12 19.86 1.52
N GLY A 233 -0.39 19.68 0.30
CA GLY A 233 -0.46 20.74 -0.71
C GLY A 233 0.90 21.17 -1.26
N GLN A 234 1.90 20.28 -1.22
CA GLN A 234 3.29 20.54 -1.63
C GLN A 234 3.61 20.02 -3.06
N ALA A 235 2.61 19.47 -3.77
CA ALA A 235 2.74 18.80 -5.06
C ALA A 235 1.63 19.15 -6.06
#